data_AF-X0VNJ9-F1
#
_entry.id   AF-X0VNJ9-F1
#
_cell.length_a   1.000
_cell.length_b   1.000
_cell.length_c   1.000
_cell.angle_alpha   90.00
_cell.angle_beta   90.00
_cell.angle_gamma   90.00
#
_symmetry.space_group_name_H-M   'P 1'
#
loop_
_entity.id
_entity.type
_entity.pdbx_description
1 polymer ?
#
loop_
_entity_poly.entity_id
_entity_poly.type
_entity_poly.pdbx_seq_one_letter_code
_entity_poly.pdbx_strand_id
1 'polypeptide(L)'
;GAPAVADRGSPDFEELAFKHVIEQCPKAGGLVAPPLSKAQLQEQVIHARFKAKYLAEPAWRIRVSGGVWLCPFCVQATNIQMVAPGGAQRSVDGIVRDIHGHFGRCYDYARSPEKWHTIEEIKAKLNEAKMQEQLAKGVAEQMGSDPVFQFSDKTGHWICPFCEMPIGSVDFSTPLARTHSAPRQALAHFQSKECRYQGGELISDKTVEQMQEIARRLAGETAEAEPAAEAPAAEPSYLESLRSELGELRSQLGNDKKLQQDLER
;
A
#
# COMPACT_ATOMS: atom_id res chain seq x y z
N GLY A 1 -34.62 3.88 35.96
CA GLY A 1 -35.41 4.83 35.13
C GLY A 1 -34.71 5.00 33.80
N ALA A 2 -35.42 5.26 32.70
CA ALA A 2 -34.76 5.59 31.43
C ALA A 2 -33.80 6.78 31.65
N PRO A 3 -32.58 6.79 31.05
CA PRO A 3 -31.75 7.98 31.09
C PRO A 3 -32.58 9.14 30.56
N ALA A 4 -32.57 10.25 31.29
CA ALA A 4 -33.43 11.37 30.95
C ALA A 4 -33.00 11.90 29.58
N VAL A 5 -33.94 12.47 28.81
CA VAL A 5 -33.61 13.14 27.55
C VAL A 5 -32.54 14.22 27.75
N ALA A 6 -32.46 14.78 28.97
CA ALA A 6 -31.44 15.71 29.42
C ALA A 6 -30.00 15.14 29.44
N ASP A 7 -29.83 13.82 29.57
CA ASP A 7 -28.50 13.19 29.69
C ASP A 7 -27.83 12.97 28.33
N ARG A 8 -28.54 13.15 27.21
CA ARG A 8 -28.02 12.90 25.84
C ARG A 8 -26.84 13.78 25.44
N GLY A 9 -26.64 14.90 26.13
CA GLY A 9 -25.49 15.79 25.93
C GLY A 9 -24.34 15.57 26.92
N SER A 10 -24.48 14.62 27.86
CA SER A 10 -23.44 14.33 28.85
C SER A 10 -22.24 13.66 28.17
N PRO A 11 -20.99 14.02 28.54
CA PRO A 11 -19.81 13.29 28.09
C PRO A 11 -19.85 11.80 28.50
N ASP A 12 -20.61 11.48 29.55
CA ASP A 12 -20.74 10.12 30.10
C ASP A 12 -22.03 9.42 29.65
N PHE A 13 -22.73 9.95 28.64
CA PHE A 13 -24.02 9.40 28.20
C PHE A 13 -23.92 7.92 27.80
N GLU A 14 -22.81 7.50 27.19
CA GLU A 14 -22.59 6.09 26.84
C GLU A 14 -22.53 5.19 28.06
N GLU A 15 -21.85 5.61 29.12
CA GLU A 15 -21.74 4.84 30.36
C GLU A 15 -23.08 4.80 31.10
N LEU A 16 -23.82 5.91 31.12
CA LEU A 16 -25.16 5.99 31.69
C LEU A 16 -26.18 5.15 30.91
N ALA A 17 -26.13 5.19 29.58
CA ALA A 17 -26.98 4.36 28.73
C ALA A 17 -26.65 2.87 28.89
N PHE A 18 -25.37 2.53 28.99
CA PHE A 18 -24.89 1.17 29.24
C PHE A 18 -25.37 0.64 30.59
N LYS A 19 -25.15 1.41 31.66
CA LYS A 19 -25.63 1.09 33.01
C LYS A 19 -27.14 0.91 33.03
N HIS A 20 -27.89 1.78 32.33
CA HIS A 20 -29.33 1.64 32.21
C HIS A 20 -29.74 0.34 31.53
N VAL A 21 -29.15 0.00 30.38
CA VAL A 21 -29.51 -1.20 29.61
C VAL A 21 -29.24 -2.47 30.41
N ILE A 22 -28.12 -2.55 31.13
CA ILE A 22 -27.75 -3.73 31.92
C ILE A 22 -28.53 -3.82 33.23
N GLU A 23 -28.57 -2.74 34.00
CA GLU A 23 -29.02 -2.81 35.39
C GLU A 23 -30.48 -2.38 35.57
N GLN A 24 -31.03 -1.55 34.68
CA GLN A 24 -32.23 -0.77 34.98
C GLN A 24 -33.30 -0.78 33.89
N CYS A 25 -33.11 -1.46 32.77
CA CYS A 25 -34.04 -1.44 31.65
C CYS A 25 -35.15 -2.48 31.89
N PRO A 26 -36.39 -2.05 32.22
CA PRO A 26 -37.47 -3.00 32.49
C PRO A 26 -37.93 -3.72 31.22
N LYS A 27 -37.59 -3.20 30.03
CA LYS A 27 -37.82 -3.84 28.74
C LYS A 27 -36.75 -4.88 28.37
N ALA A 28 -35.64 -4.94 29.09
CA ALA A 28 -34.62 -5.97 28.89
C ALA A 28 -35.02 -7.32 29.52
N GLY A 29 -36.03 -7.33 30.42
CA GLY A 29 -36.50 -8.52 31.16
C GLY A 29 -37.13 -9.65 30.33
N GLY A 30 -37.04 -9.61 29.00
CA GLY A 30 -37.42 -10.69 28.09
C GLY A 30 -36.27 -11.24 27.23
N LEU A 31 -35.05 -10.73 27.41
CA LEU A 31 -33.86 -11.25 26.72
C LEU A 31 -33.37 -12.48 27.49
N VAL A 32 -33.83 -13.67 27.09
CA VAL A 32 -33.42 -14.98 27.63
C VAL A 32 -31.94 -15.32 27.30
N ALA A 33 -31.18 -14.37 26.77
CA ALA A 33 -29.76 -14.53 26.51
C ALA A 33 -28.93 -14.25 27.78
N PRO A 34 -27.79 -14.93 27.98
CA PRO A 34 -26.85 -14.56 29.02
C PRO A 34 -26.49 -13.07 28.91
N PRO A 35 -26.33 -12.34 30.04
CA PRO A 35 -25.92 -10.94 29.99
C PRO A 35 -24.60 -10.84 29.23
N LEU A 36 -24.58 -10.00 28.20
CA LEU A 36 -23.39 -9.73 27.42
C LEU A 36 -22.33 -9.10 28.32
N SER A 37 -21.08 -9.53 28.16
CA SER A 37 -19.94 -8.88 28.80
C SER A 37 -19.78 -7.44 28.28
N LYS A 38 -19.11 -6.58 29.06
CA LYS A 38 -18.76 -5.22 28.63
C LYS A 38 -18.06 -5.19 27.27
N ALA A 39 -17.14 -6.12 27.03
CA ALA A 39 -16.43 -6.24 25.76
C ALA A 39 -17.38 -6.55 24.60
N GLN A 40 -18.31 -7.50 24.78
CA GLN A 40 -19.30 -7.85 23.75
C GLN A 40 -20.26 -6.68 23.44
N LEU A 41 -20.66 -5.93 24.46
CA LEU A 41 -21.49 -4.74 24.26
C LEU A 41 -20.73 -3.62 23.55
N GLN A 42 -19.47 -3.38 23.91
CA GLN A 42 -18.61 -2.43 23.19
C GLN A 42 -18.46 -2.83 21.72
N GLU A 43 -18.22 -4.12 21.44
CA GLU A 43 -18.18 -4.64 20.08
C GLU A 43 -19.49 -4.40 19.33
N GLN A 44 -20.64 -4.66 19.96
CA GLN A 44 -21.95 -4.38 19.35
C GLN A 44 -22.18 -2.89 19.05
N VAL A 45 -21.77 -2.00 19.95
CA VAL A 45 -21.86 -0.54 19.73
C VAL A 45 -20.97 -0.12 18.56
N ILE A 46 -19.73 -0.58 18.52
CA ILE A 46 -18.80 -0.30 17.42
C ILE A 46 -19.36 -0.82 16.10
N HIS A 47 -19.85 -2.07 16.09
CA HIS A 47 -20.46 -2.67 14.90
C HIS A 47 -21.70 -1.88 14.43
N ALA A 48 -22.57 -1.46 15.36
CA ALA A 48 -23.73 -0.64 15.04
C ALA A 48 -23.33 0.73 14.46
N ARG A 49 -22.28 1.37 14.99
CA ARG A 49 -21.73 2.63 14.46
C ARG A 49 -21.20 2.47 13.05
N PHE A 50 -20.40 1.44 12.80
CA PHE A 50 -19.87 1.18 11.45
C PHE A 50 -20.98 0.80 10.47
N LYS A 51 -21.99 0.06 10.91
CA LYS A 51 -23.18 -0.20 10.09
C LYS A 51 -23.92 1.09 9.73
N ALA A 52 -24.12 1.98 10.71
CA ALA A 52 -24.75 3.28 10.46
C ALA A 52 -23.93 4.13 9.47
N LYS A 53 -22.60 4.21 9.66
CA LYS A 53 -21.70 4.92 8.73
C LYS A 53 -21.70 4.30 7.34
N TYR A 54 -21.60 2.98 7.24
CA TYR A 54 -21.65 2.26 5.97
C TYR A 54 -22.96 2.52 5.19
N LEU A 55 -24.08 2.68 5.90
CA LEU A 55 -25.39 2.98 5.31
C LEU A 55 -25.59 4.47 5.00
N ALA A 56 -25.05 5.37 5.80
CA ALA A 56 -25.22 6.82 5.61
C ALA A 56 -24.22 7.40 4.60
N GLU A 57 -22.96 6.96 4.66
CA GLU A 57 -21.84 7.62 3.99
C GLU A 57 -21.45 6.90 2.69
N PRO A 58 -21.61 7.53 1.51
CA PRO A 58 -21.23 6.91 0.23
C PRO A 58 -19.76 6.51 0.13
N ALA A 59 -18.85 7.26 0.78
CA ALA A 59 -17.41 6.95 0.80
C ALA A 59 -17.11 5.57 1.42
N TRP A 60 -17.96 5.08 2.31
CA TRP A 60 -17.83 3.76 2.96
C TRP A 60 -18.27 2.60 2.07
N ARG A 61 -18.74 2.87 0.85
CA ARG A 61 -19.19 1.84 -0.11
C ARG A 61 -18.39 1.83 -1.41
N ILE A 62 -17.27 2.55 -1.46
CA ILE A 62 -16.40 2.59 -2.63
C ILE A 62 -15.67 1.25 -2.75
N ARG A 63 -15.55 0.76 -3.99
CA ARG A 63 -14.85 -0.47 -4.34
C ARG A 63 -14.00 -0.30 -5.60
N VAL A 64 -12.91 -1.03 -5.70
CA VAL A 64 -12.12 -1.17 -6.93
C VAL A 64 -12.70 -2.28 -7.83
N SER A 65 -12.09 -2.44 -9.02
CA SER A 65 -12.35 -3.59 -9.90
C SER A 65 -12.18 -4.90 -9.14
N GLY A 66 -13.12 -5.83 -9.32
CA GLY A 66 -13.15 -7.11 -8.58
C GLY A 66 -13.98 -7.08 -7.30
N GLY A 67 -14.61 -5.95 -6.95
CA GLY A 67 -15.55 -5.89 -5.83
C GLY A 67 -14.89 -5.71 -4.45
N VAL A 68 -13.60 -5.43 -4.42
CA VAL A 68 -12.82 -5.19 -3.20
C VAL A 68 -13.11 -3.81 -2.63
N TRP A 69 -13.39 -3.74 -1.33
CA TRP A 69 -13.66 -2.49 -0.62
C TRP A 69 -12.40 -1.63 -0.48
N LEU A 70 -12.56 -0.33 -0.76
CA LEU A 70 -11.55 0.69 -0.49
C LEU A 70 -11.80 1.29 0.89
N CYS A 71 -10.76 1.25 1.73
CA CYS A 71 -10.84 1.89 3.03
C CYS A 71 -10.89 3.41 2.87
N PRO A 72 -11.87 4.12 3.43
CA PRO A 72 -12.00 5.56 3.26
C PRO A 72 -10.96 6.35 4.08
N PHE A 73 -10.17 5.69 4.92
CA PHE A 73 -9.09 6.33 5.70
C PHE A 73 -7.75 6.24 4.98
N CYS A 74 -7.27 5.03 4.67
CA CYS A 74 -5.97 4.87 4.01
C CYS A 74 -6.04 4.93 2.47
N VAL A 75 -7.24 4.85 1.89
CA VAL A 75 -7.47 4.83 0.43
C VAL A 75 -6.75 3.66 -0.27
N GLN A 76 -6.51 2.58 0.47
CA GLN A 76 -5.93 1.34 -0.06
C GLN A 76 -7.02 0.29 -0.25
N ALA A 77 -6.82 -0.57 -1.27
CA ALA A 77 -7.63 -1.75 -1.47
C ALA A 77 -7.38 -2.73 -0.32
N THR A 78 -8.45 -3.21 0.30
CA THR A 78 -8.37 -4.14 1.44
C THR A 78 -8.51 -5.59 0.98
N ASN A 79 -8.56 -6.54 1.91
CA ASN A 79 -8.97 -7.92 1.62
C ASN A 79 -10.49 -8.12 1.75
N ILE A 80 -11.26 -7.06 2.00
CA ILE A 80 -12.71 -7.13 2.24
C ILE A 80 -13.44 -7.14 0.90
N GLN A 81 -14.06 -8.28 0.57
CA GLN A 81 -14.92 -8.38 -0.59
C GLN A 81 -16.29 -7.75 -0.30
N MET A 82 -16.83 -6.94 -1.19
CA MET A 82 -18.21 -6.44 -1.09
C MET A 82 -19.20 -7.31 -1.88
N VAL A 83 -18.67 -8.08 -2.82
CA VAL A 83 -19.40 -8.92 -3.77
C VAL A 83 -18.84 -10.33 -3.66
N ALA A 84 -19.72 -11.34 -3.61
CA ALA A 84 -19.33 -12.75 -3.64
C ALA A 84 -18.77 -13.13 -5.03
N PRO A 85 -18.04 -14.26 -5.17
CA PRO A 85 -17.49 -14.71 -6.45
C PRO A 85 -18.51 -14.83 -7.60
N GLY A 86 -19.79 -15.07 -7.28
CA GLY A 86 -20.89 -15.12 -8.25
C GLY A 86 -21.53 -13.76 -8.58
N GLY A 87 -20.94 -12.63 -8.17
CA GLY A 87 -21.47 -11.29 -8.42
C GLY A 87 -22.57 -10.84 -7.45
N ALA A 88 -23.00 -11.69 -6.52
CA ALA A 88 -24.01 -11.36 -5.52
C ALA A 88 -23.45 -10.41 -4.45
N GLN A 89 -24.23 -9.39 -4.06
CA GLN A 89 -23.86 -8.47 -2.98
C GLN A 89 -23.78 -9.23 -1.64
N ARG A 90 -22.71 -9.03 -0.86
CA ARG A 90 -22.62 -9.60 0.48
C ARG A 90 -23.57 -8.88 1.45
N SER A 91 -23.92 -9.57 2.54
CA SER A 91 -24.72 -8.95 3.60
C SER A 91 -23.97 -7.79 4.24
N VAL A 92 -24.72 -6.73 4.61
CA VAL A 92 -24.13 -5.55 5.26
C VAL A 92 -23.42 -5.92 6.55
N ASP A 93 -24.02 -6.80 7.36
CA ASP A 93 -23.41 -7.25 8.62
C ASP A 93 -22.10 -8.02 8.41
N GLY A 94 -22.01 -8.84 7.35
CA GLY A 94 -20.77 -9.52 7.00
C GLY A 94 -19.66 -8.54 6.59
N ILE A 95 -20.01 -7.53 5.78
CA ILE A 95 -19.06 -6.48 5.36
C ILE A 95 -18.61 -5.64 6.56
N VAL A 96 -19.53 -5.21 7.41
CA VAL A 96 -19.23 -4.34 8.56
C VAL A 96 -18.33 -5.05 9.58
N ARG A 97 -18.56 -6.35 9.83
CA ARG A 97 -17.67 -7.16 10.67
C ARG A 97 -16.24 -7.20 10.12
N ASP A 98 -16.08 -7.38 8.81
CA ASP A 98 -14.76 -7.40 8.18
C ASP A 98 -14.10 -6.00 8.24
N ILE A 99 -14.87 -4.92 8.05
CA ILE A 99 -14.40 -3.53 8.22
C ILE A 99 -13.88 -3.29 9.63
N HIS A 100 -14.61 -3.75 10.65
CA HIS A 100 -14.16 -3.66 12.03
C HIS A 100 -12.79 -4.36 12.23
N GLY A 101 -12.63 -5.56 11.66
CA GLY A 101 -11.34 -6.28 11.67
C GLY A 101 -10.21 -5.54 10.95
N HIS A 102 -10.49 -4.84 9.86
CA HIS A 102 -9.50 -3.99 9.18
C HIS A 102 -9.08 -2.79 10.05
N PHE A 103 -10.03 -2.10 10.68
CA PHE A 103 -9.73 -0.94 11.52
C PHE A 103 -8.87 -1.24 12.75
N GLY A 104 -8.92 -2.48 13.27
CA GLY A 104 -7.98 -2.93 14.29
C GLY A 104 -6.50 -2.89 13.86
N ARG A 105 -6.20 -2.76 12.56
CA ARG A 105 -4.84 -2.73 11.99
C ARG A 105 -4.58 -1.53 11.08
N CYS A 106 -5.57 -0.68 10.84
CA CYS A 106 -5.46 0.44 9.93
C CYS A 106 -4.80 1.64 10.63
N TYR A 107 -3.56 1.97 10.24
CA TYR A 107 -2.80 3.07 10.82
C TYR A 107 -3.51 4.43 10.69
N ASP A 108 -4.05 4.75 9.51
CA ASP A 108 -4.72 6.03 9.26
C ASP A 108 -5.99 6.20 10.09
N TYR A 109 -6.76 5.10 10.27
CA TYR A 109 -7.91 5.09 11.16
C TYR A 109 -7.50 5.29 12.63
N ALA A 110 -6.50 4.54 13.10
CA ALA A 110 -6.02 4.65 14.49
C ALA A 110 -5.53 6.07 14.83
N ARG A 111 -4.95 6.77 13.85
CA ARG A 111 -4.51 8.15 14.00
C ARG A 111 -5.67 9.16 14.00
N SER A 112 -6.71 8.95 13.20
CA SER A 112 -7.80 9.91 13.00
C SER A 112 -9.17 9.23 12.76
N PRO A 113 -9.79 8.60 13.79
CA PRO A 113 -10.98 7.77 13.59
C PRO A 113 -12.23 8.53 13.13
N GLU A 114 -12.27 9.85 13.37
CA GLU A 114 -13.37 10.74 12.98
C GLU A 114 -13.18 11.42 11.62
N LYS A 115 -12.02 11.22 10.96
CA LYS A 115 -11.69 11.87 9.69
C LYS A 115 -11.42 10.84 8.61
N TRP A 116 -12.39 10.66 7.72
CA TRP A 116 -12.25 9.87 6.50
C TRP A 116 -12.24 10.77 5.26
N HIS A 117 -11.75 10.22 4.15
CA HIS A 117 -11.73 10.92 2.87
C HIS A 117 -13.10 10.97 2.21
N THR A 118 -13.37 12.09 1.55
CA THR A 118 -14.56 12.21 0.68
C THR A 118 -14.41 11.35 -0.58
N ILE A 119 -15.50 11.16 -1.34
CA ILE A 119 -15.41 10.45 -2.62
C ILE A 119 -14.44 11.17 -3.57
N GLU A 120 -14.47 12.49 -3.59
CA GLU A 120 -13.64 13.33 -4.45
C GLU A 120 -12.16 13.18 -4.08
N GLU A 121 -11.84 13.20 -2.78
CA GLU A 121 -10.48 12.97 -2.29
C GLU A 121 -9.98 11.55 -2.59
N ILE A 122 -10.84 10.54 -2.43
CA ILE A 122 -10.52 9.15 -2.78
C ILE A 122 -10.22 9.03 -4.28
N LYS A 123 -11.07 9.61 -5.14
CA LYS A 123 -10.85 9.63 -6.60
C LYS A 123 -9.56 10.35 -6.97
N ALA A 124 -9.28 11.49 -6.36
CA ALA A 124 -8.06 12.25 -6.60
C ALA A 124 -6.82 11.42 -6.27
N LYS A 125 -6.79 10.80 -5.08
CA LYS A 125 -5.70 9.92 -4.66
C LYS A 125 -5.53 8.69 -5.55
N LEU A 126 -6.62 8.07 -6.00
CA LEU A 126 -6.56 6.93 -6.93
C LEU A 126 -6.02 7.35 -8.31
N ASN A 127 -6.45 8.51 -8.82
CA ASN A 127 -5.95 9.05 -10.08
C ASN A 127 -4.47 9.42 -9.97
N GLU A 128 -4.05 10.03 -8.86
CA GLU A 128 -2.66 10.32 -8.57
C GLU A 128 -1.83 9.03 -8.53
N ALA A 129 -2.26 8.01 -7.78
CA ALA A 129 -1.57 6.72 -7.72
C ALA A 129 -1.45 6.06 -9.10
N LYS A 130 -2.51 6.09 -9.92
CA LYS A 130 -2.49 5.58 -11.29
C LYS A 130 -1.53 6.36 -12.19
N MET A 131 -1.50 7.68 -12.07
CA MET A 131 -0.57 8.53 -12.81
C MET A 131 0.87 8.24 -12.40
N GLN A 132 1.14 8.11 -11.10
CA GLN A 132 2.46 7.73 -10.58
C GLN A 132 2.90 6.35 -11.09
N GLU A 133 1.98 5.37 -11.17
CA GLU A 133 2.27 4.06 -11.75
C GLU A 133 2.60 4.14 -13.24
N GLN A 134 1.86 4.95 -14.00
CA GLN A 134 2.13 5.17 -15.44
C GLN A 134 3.49 5.83 -15.66
N LEU A 135 3.82 6.87 -14.88
CA LEU A 135 5.12 7.52 -14.93
C LEU A 135 6.25 6.55 -14.56
N ALA A 136 6.07 5.75 -13.50
CA ALA A 136 7.06 4.77 -13.07
C ALA A 136 7.29 3.70 -14.14
N LYS A 137 6.23 3.30 -14.85
CA LYS A 137 6.35 2.40 -16.00
C LYS A 137 7.15 3.03 -17.14
N GLY A 138 6.93 4.31 -17.45
CA GLY A 138 7.73 5.04 -18.44
C GLY A 138 9.21 5.13 -18.05
N VAL A 139 9.51 5.39 -16.77
CA VAL A 139 10.89 5.35 -16.24
C VAL A 139 11.48 3.94 -16.39
N ALA A 140 10.71 2.89 -16.09
CA ALA A 140 11.18 1.51 -16.23
C ALA A 140 11.50 1.14 -17.69
N GLU A 141 10.65 1.57 -18.63
CA GLU A 141 10.87 1.39 -20.07
C GLU A 141 12.13 2.13 -20.52
N GLN A 142 12.35 3.37 -20.06
CA GLN A 142 13.58 4.12 -20.36
C GLN A 142 14.83 3.43 -19.79
N MET A 143 14.80 3.03 -18.52
CA MET A 143 15.91 2.30 -17.88
C MET A 143 16.25 0.98 -18.59
N GLY A 144 15.24 0.29 -19.13
CA GLY A 144 15.43 -0.97 -19.84
C GLY A 144 15.91 -0.82 -21.29
N SER A 145 15.61 0.31 -21.94
CA SER A 145 15.87 0.50 -23.38
C SER A 145 17.05 1.42 -23.69
N ASP A 146 17.33 2.40 -22.82
CA ASP A 146 18.39 3.40 -23.02
C ASP A 146 19.62 3.09 -22.15
N PRO A 147 20.77 2.74 -22.74
CA PRO A 147 22.00 2.43 -22.00
C PRO A 147 22.48 3.56 -21.07
N VAL A 148 22.15 4.83 -21.38
CA VAL A 148 22.53 5.99 -20.55
C VAL A 148 21.91 5.92 -19.15
N PHE A 149 20.77 5.24 -19.01
CA PHE A 149 20.08 5.05 -17.73
C PHE A 149 20.54 3.80 -16.96
N GLN A 150 21.53 3.05 -17.46
CA GLN A 150 21.95 1.77 -16.87
C GLN A 150 23.17 1.86 -15.96
N PHE A 151 23.70 3.06 -15.73
CA PHE A 151 24.92 3.26 -14.95
C PHE A 151 24.65 3.25 -13.44
N SER A 152 25.54 2.62 -12.69
CA SER A 152 25.56 2.63 -11.23
C SER A 152 26.97 2.89 -10.71
N ASP A 153 27.06 3.36 -9.47
CA ASP A 153 28.34 3.43 -8.76
C ASP A 153 28.78 2.04 -8.24
N LYS A 154 29.95 2.01 -7.59
CA LYS A 154 30.54 0.79 -7.00
C LYS A 154 29.72 0.17 -5.86
N THR A 155 28.79 0.93 -5.28
CA THR A 155 27.89 0.46 -4.21
C THR A 155 26.54 0.02 -4.76
N GLY A 156 26.34 0.10 -6.07
CA GLY A 156 25.08 -0.26 -6.71
C GLY A 156 24.02 0.83 -6.61
N HIS A 157 24.36 2.09 -6.36
CA HIS A 157 23.39 3.19 -6.49
C HIS A 157 23.35 3.65 -7.95
N TRP A 158 22.15 3.94 -8.44
CA TRP A 158 21.96 4.45 -9.79
C TRP A 158 22.57 5.85 -9.95
N ILE A 159 23.29 6.08 -11.05
CA ILE A 159 23.82 7.40 -11.41
C ILE A 159 22.79 8.11 -12.28
N CYS A 160 22.22 9.20 -11.77
CA CYS A 160 21.23 9.96 -12.51
C CYS A 160 21.90 10.71 -13.68
N PRO A 161 21.47 10.50 -14.94
CA PRO A 161 22.12 11.10 -16.10
C PRO A 161 21.95 12.62 -16.18
N PHE A 162 20.93 13.17 -15.52
CA PHE A 162 20.70 14.63 -15.46
C PHE A 162 21.52 15.31 -14.37
N CYS A 163 21.74 14.64 -13.24
CA CYS A 163 22.45 15.19 -12.09
C CYS A 163 23.95 14.88 -12.12
N GLU A 164 24.36 13.84 -12.85
CA GLU A 164 25.71 13.28 -12.87
C GLU A 164 26.20 12.83 -11.48
N MET A 165 25.28 12.40 -10.61
CA MET A 165 25.57 11.97 -9.24
C MET A 165 24.85 10.65 -8.90
N PRO A 166 25.43 9.81 -8.02
CA PRO A 166 24.76 8.63 -7.49
C PRO A 166 23.57 9.04 -6.61
N ILE A 167 22.44 8.38 -6.79
CA ILE A 167 21.23 8.61 -6.01
C ILE A 167 21.09 7.48 -4.99
N GLY A 168 21.46 7.77 -3.73
CA GLY A 168 21.51 6.77 -2.66
C GLY A 168 20.17 6.07 -2.36
N SER A 169 19.04 6.66 -2.76
CA SER A 169 17.72 6.05 -2.62
C SER A 169 17.31 5.12 -3.76
N VAL A 170 18.10 5.05 -4.85
CA VAL A 170 17.80 4.27 -6.05
C VAL A 170 18.73 3.05 -6.13
N ASP A 171 18.20 1.89 -5.79
CA ASP A 171 18.93 0.64 -5.71
C ASP A 171 19.07 -0.05 -7.08
N PHE A 172 20.31 -0.16 -7.54
CA PHE A 172 20.76 -0.81 -8.77
C PHE A 172 21.67 -2.03 -8.51
N SER A 173 21.81 -2.45 -7.26
CA SER A 173 22.71 -3.53 -6.83
C SER A 173 22.34 -4.89 -7.43
N THR A 174 21.06 -5.11 -7.75
CA THR A 174 20.55 -6.37 -8.33
C THR A 174 19.65 -6.11 -9.55
N PRO A 175 19.54 -7.06 -10.50
CA PRO A 175 18.59 -6.96 -11.60
C PRO A 175 17.13 -6.82 -11.14
N LEU A 176 16.74 -7.50 -10.06
CA LEU A 176 15.39 -7.40 -9.50
C LEU A 176 15.09 -5.97 -9.01
N ALA A 177 16.04 -5.35 -8.30
CA ALA A 177 15.91 -3.97 -7.85
C ALA A 177 15.78 -3.01 -9.05
N ARG A 178 16.63 -3.16 -10.07
CA ARG A 178 16.58 -2.36 -11.30
C ARG A 178 15.22 -2.43 -12.00
N THR A 179 14.60 -3.60 -12.06
CA THR A 179 13.32 -3.77 -12.76
C THR A 179 12.11 -3.32 -11.93
N HIS A 180 12.14 -3.47 -10.60
CA HIS A 180 10.93 -3.31 -9.77
C HIS A 180 10.97 -2.11 -8.82
N SER A 181 12.07 -1.87 -8.12
CA SER A 181 12.16 -0.78 -7.12
C SER A 181 12.72 0.50 -7.73
N ALA A 182 13.78 0.37 -8.52
CA ALA A 182 14.53 1.50 -9.02
C ALA A 182 13.70 2.48 -9.86
N PRO A 183 12.75 2.07 -10.72
CA PRO A 183 11.96 3.01 -11.51
C PRO A 183 11.10 3.94 -10.64
N ARG A 184 10.53 3.42 -9.54
CA ARG A 184 9.75 4.23 -8.59
C ARG A 184 10.64 5.16 -7.78
N GLN A 185 11.81 4.68 -7.37
CA GLN A 185 12.79 5.49 -6.63
C GLN A 185 13.36 6.61 -7.52
N ALA A 186 13.68 6.31 -8.78
CA ALA A 186 14.14 7.27 -9.78
C ALA A 186 13.05 8.30 -10.10
N LEU A 187 11.79 7.88 -10.24
CA LEU A 187 10.67 8.80 -10.40
C LEU A 187 10.54 9.76 -9.21
N ALA A 188 10.67 9.26 -7.98
CA ALA A 188 10.66 10.10 -6.79
C ALA A 188 11.83 11.11 -6.79
N HIS A 189 13.01 10.71 -7.27
CA HIS A 189 14.13 11.62 -7.49
C HIS A 189 13.79 12.68 -8.56
N PHE A 190 13.24 12.31 -9.71
CA PHE A 190 12.84 13.25 -10.77
C PHE A 190 11.78 14.26 -10.32
N GLN A 191 10.89 13.88 -9.42
CA GLN A 191 9.87 14.76 -8.84
C GLN A 191 10.40 15.60 -7.68
N SER A 192 11.60 15.31 -7.19
CA SER A 192 12.26 16.10 -6.16
C SER A 192 12.85 17.38 -6.75
N LYS A 193 12.99 18.42 -5.92
CA LYS A 193 13.65 19.68 -6.31
C LYS A 193 15.18 19.56 -6.45
N GLU A 194 15.74 18.41 -6.08
CA GLU A 194 17.17 18.14 -6.12
C GLU A 194 17.63 17.63 -7.49
N CYS A 195 16.70 17.11 -8.30
CA CYS A 195 17.01 16.66 -9.65
C CYS A 195 17.11 17.84 -10.63
N ARG A 196 18.08 17.79 -11.54
CA ARG A 196 18.23 18.77 -12.64
C ARG A 196 17.25 18.58 -13.79
N TYR A 197 16.49 17.48 -13.79
CA TYR A 197 15.47 17.21 -14.79
C TYR A 197 14.32 18.22 -14.70
N GLN A 198 14.01 18.90 -15.81
CA GLN A 198 13.03 19.99 -15.85
C GLN A 198 11.62 19.55 -16.26
N GLY A 199 11.36 18.24 -16.31
CA GLY A 199 10.13 17.68 -16.88
C GLY A 199 10.20 17.48 -18.39
N GLY A 200 9.18 16.84 -18.96
CA GLY A 200 9.10 16.51 -20.38
C GLY A 200 9.29 15.03 -20.68
N GLU A 201 9.98 14.73 -21.79
CA GLU A 201 10.40 13.38 -22.14
C GLU A 201 11.72 13.04 -21.41
N LEU A 202 11.88 11.79 -20.98
CA LEU A 202 13.06 11.30 -20.25
C LEU A 202 14.23 11.04 -21.21
N ILE A 203 14.62 12.06 -21.98
CA ILE A 203 15.72 12.01 -22.92
C ILE A 203 16.91 12.72 -22.29
N SER A 204 17.99 11.97 -22.07
CA SER A 204 19.26 12.54 -21.63
C SER A 204 20.01 13.14 -22.83
N ASP A 205 20.69 14.27 -22.62
CA ASP A 205 21.66 14.82 -23.58
C ASP A 205 23.02 14.09 -23.51
N LYS A 206 23.17 13.17 -22.55
CA LYS A 206 24.40 12.40 -22.35
C LYS A 206 24.53 11.25 -23.33
N THR A 207 25.76 11.01 -23.79
CA THR A 207 26.12 9.77 -24.47
C THR A 207 26.56 8.70 -23.47
N VAL A 208 26.65 7.45 -23.93
CA VAL A 208 27.14 6.32 -23.12
C VAL A 208 28.57 6.57 -22.65
N GLU A 209 29.42 7.13 -23.51
CA GLU A 209 30.82 7.44 -23.20
C GLU A 209 30.93 8.51 -22.11
N GLN A 210 30.06 9.52 -22.15
CA GLN A 210 30.01 10.54 -21.10
C GLN A 210 29.57 9.95 -19.76
N MET A 211 28.60 9.03 -19.76
CA MET A 211 28.18 8.35 -18.54
C MET A 211 29.25 7.40 -17.99
N GLN A 212 30.00 6.71 -18.85
CA GLN A 212 31.17 5.91 -18.45
C GLN A 212 32.22 6.78 -17.76
N GLU A 213 32.52 7.95 -18.31
CA GLU A 213 33.49 8.88 -17.71
C GLU A 213 33.00 9.42 -16.36
N ILE A 214 31.72 9.76 -16.25
CA ILE A 214 31.10 10.16 -14.98
C ILE A 214 31.24 9.03 -13.94
N ALA A 215 30.94 7.79 -14.32
CA ALA A 215 31.05 6.64 -13.43
C ALA A 215 32.49 6.40 -12.94
N ARG A 216 33.49 6.46 -13.84
CA ARG A 216 34.92 6.35 -13.49
C ARG A 216 35.36 7.46 -12.53
N ARG A 217 34.98 8.71 -12.83
CA ARG A 217 35.25 9.87 -11.97
C ARG A 217 34.69 9.67 -10.57
N LEU A 218 33.45 9.17 -10.46
CA LEU A 218 32.80 8.90 -9.17
C LEU A 218 33.40 7.70 -8.43
N ALA A 219 33.96 6.72 -9.14
CA ALA A 219 34.67 5.59 -8.54
C ALA A 219 36.00 6.01 -7.89
N GLY A 220 36.53 7.18 -8.25
CA GLY A 220 37.84 7.66 -7.81
C GLY A 220 38.99 7.06 -8.64
N GLU A 221 38.67 6.48 -9.79
CA GLU A 221 39.67 5.98 -10.74
C GLU A 221 40.26 7.19 -11.49
N THR A 222 41.40 7.68 -11.01
CA THR A 222 42.27 8.52 -11.85
C THR A 222 42.66 7.72 -13.09
N ALA A 223 42.60 8.35 -14.26
CA ALA A 223 42.61 7.79 -15.63
C ALA A 223 43.79 6.87 -16.06
N GLU A 224 44.54 6.29 -15.12
CA GLU A 224 45.62 5.32 -15.36
C GLU A 224 45.23 3.86 -15.05
N ALA A 225 43.95 3.58 -14.75
CA ALA A 225 43.46 2.21 -14.59
C ALA A 225 43.13 1.58 -15.95
N GLU A 226 43.78 0.46 -16.26
CA GLU A 226 43.51 -0.42 -17.40
C GLU A 226 42.00 -0.70 -17.56
N PRO A 227 41.51 -0.88 -18.80
CA PRO A 227 40.09 -1.10 -19.05
C PRO A 227 39.61 -2.37 -18.34
N ALA A 228 38.79 -2.17 -17.30
CA ALA A 228 38.04 -3.25 -16.67
C ALA A 228 37.16 -3.92 -17.73
N ALA A 229 37.39 -5.23 -17.87
CA ALA A 229 36.73 -6.11 -18.82
C ALA A 229 35.20 -5.95 -18.77
N GLU A 230 34.59 -6.15 -19.95
CA GLU A 230 33.15 -6.34 -20.13
C GLU A 230 32.50 -6.97 -18.90
N ALA A 231 31.43 -6.33 -18.41
CA ALA A 231 30.63 -6.83 -17.30
C ALA A 231 30.48 -8.35 -17.46
N PRO A 232 30.99 -9.16 -16.50
CA PRO A 232 31.04 -10.60 -16.67
C PRO A 232 29.64 -11.06 -17.01
N ALA A 233 29.49 -11.70 -18.17
CA ALA A 233 28.25 -12.36 -18.57
C ALA A 233 27.73 -13.09 -17.34
N ALA A 234 26.54 -12.69 -16.87
CA ALA A 234 25.99 -13.07 -15.57
C ALA A 234 26.35 -14.52 -15.27
N GLU A 235 27.23 -14.73 -14.26
CA GLU A 235 27.74 -16.06 -14.01
C GLU A 235 26.56 -17.03 -13.89
N PRO A 236 26.63 -18.22 -14.53
CA PRO A 236 25.55 -19.21 -14.47
C PRO A 236 25.07 -19.48 -13.03
N SER A 237 25.98 -19.35 -12.05
CA SER A 237 25.71 -19.47 -10.61
C SER A 237 24.68 -18.46 -10.08
N TYR A 238 24.71 -17.20 -10.54
CA TYR A 238 23.78 -16.17 -10.10
C TYR A 238 22.37 -16.42 -10.66
N LEU A 239 22.28 -16.86 -11.93
CA LEU A 239 21.01 -17.24 -12.54
C LEU A 239 20.42 -18.50 -11.88
N GLU A 240 21.25 -19.43 -11.42
CA GLU A 240 20.82 -20.58 -10.62
C GLU A 240 20.31 -20.17 -9.24
N SER A 241 20.98 -19.23 -8.55
CA SER A 241 20.50 -18.67 -7.27
C SER A 241 19.13 -18.02 -7.43
N LEU A 242 18.96 -17.15 -8.44
CA LEU A 242 17.67 -16.51 -8.70
C LEU A 242 16.57 -17.51 -9.09
N ARG A 243 16.90 -18.56 -9.84
CA ARG A 243 15.94 -19.63 -10.16
C ARG A 243 15.54 -20.41 -8.91
N SER A 244 16.47 -20.66 -8.00
CA SER A 244 16.19 -21.30 -6.71
C SER A 244 15.27 -20.43 -5.85
N GLU A 245 15.60 -19.15 -5.68
CA GLU A 245 14.79 -18.18 -4.92
C GLU A 245 13.38 -18.02 -5.50
N LEU A 246 13.25 -17.94 -6.83
CA LEU A 246 11.94 -17.90 -7.49
C LEU A 246 11.17 -19.22 -7.35
N GLY A 247 11.86 -20.36 -7.30
CA GLY A 247 11.27 -21.67 -7.01
C GLY A 247 10.70 -21.74 -5.60
N GLU A 248 11.44 -21.26 -4.61
CA GLU A 248 11.00 -21.18 -3.21
C GLU A 248 9.80 -20.25 -3.04
N LEU A 249 9.85 -19.03 -3.63
CA LEU A 249 8.73 -18.10 -3.58
C LEU A 249 7.47 -18.65 -4.25
N ARG A 250 7.60 -19.35 -5.38
CA ARG A 250 6.47 -20.04 -6.02
C ARG A 250 5.91 -21.17 -5.16
N SER A 251 6.78 -21.92 -4.49
CA SER A 251 6.35 -22.98 -3.56
C SER A 251 5.59 -22.41 -2.37
N GLN A 252 6.09 -21.31 -1.78
CA GLN A 252 5.42 -20.60 -0.69
C GLN A 252 4.04 -20.08 -1.11
N LEU A 253 3.94 -19.40 -2.26
CA LEU A 253 2.65 -18.94 -2.82
C LEU A 253 1.68 -20.10 -3.09
N GLY A 254 2.19 -21.25 -3.55
CA GLY A 254 1.39 -22.46 -3.75
C GLY A 254 0.87 -23.05 -2.45
N ASN A 255 1.70 -23.10 -1.41
CA ASN A 255 1.34 -23.58 -0.07
C ASN A 255 0.32 -22.66 0.61
N ASP A 256 0.47 -21.34 0.48
CA ASP A 256 -0.48 -20.36 1.00
C ASP A 256 -1.86 -20.53 0.35
N LYS A 257 -1.89 -20.77 -0.97
CA LYS A 257 -3.14 -21.03 -1.69
C LYS A 257 -3.81 -22.33 -1.23
N LYS A 258 -3.03 -23.38 -0.93
CA LYS A 258 -3.55 -24.64 -0.38
C LYS A 258 -4.07 -24.46 1.05
N LEU A 259 -3.33 -23.76 1.91
CA LEU A 259 -3.75 -23.41 3.26
C LEU A 259 -5.06 -22.62 3.25
N GLN A 260 -5.19 -21.67 2.32
CA GLN A 260 -6.41 -20.89 2.14
C GLN A 260 -7.59 -21.78 1.71
N GLN A 261 -7.39 -22.72 0.79
CA GLN A 261 -8.41 -23.69 0.39
C GLN A 261 -8.81 -24.65 1.52
N ASP A 262 -7.86 -25.06 2.36
CA ASP A 262 -8.12 -25.93 3.50
C ASP A 262 -8.86 -25.20 4.63
N LEU A 263 -8.65 -23.88 4.79
CA LEU A 263 -9.41 -23.02 5.71
C LEU A 263 -10.82 -22.70 5.23
N GLU A 264 -11.09 -22.85 3.93
CA GLU A 264 -12.41 -22.61 3.31
C GLU A 264 -13.31 -23.86 3.30
N ARG A 265 -12.81 -25.03 3.74
CA ARG A 265 -13.57 -26.29 3.88
C ARG A 265 -14.07 -26.51 5.31
#